data_AF-A0A0F7S0I2-F1
#
_entry.id   AF-A0A0F7S0I2-F1
#
_cell.length_a   1.000
_cell.length_b   1.000
_cell.length_c   1.000
_cell.angle_alpha   90.00
_cell.angle_beta   90.00
_cell.angle_gamma   90.00
#
_symmetry.space_group_name_H-M   'P 1'
#
loop_
_entity.id
_entity.type
_entity.pdbx_description
1 polymer ?
#
loop_
_entity_poly.entity_id
_entity_poly.type
_entity_poly.pdbx_seq_one_letter_code
_entity_poly.pdbx_strand_id
1 'polypeptide(L)'
;MSGEQQSKVCHPCLARMVDLIPDERRNVPTENDLMIFGLPPGADHFTRFIASTPARAAKKKSKSKASSSTSPAADDNPAGPSRYPPLPQGWQAVIGVECHIQIKDKHKLFSNAELPTPSTPPNTLVTPFDAAHPGTFPTLNRSALRLAARTALALNCKVHPESRFDRKHYLYSDLPAGYQITQKYAPLANDGQVKLSFDEGHLSSPEDEVDVAIEQLQLEQDTAKSSYFDTGTTLRFDQTNALADDNSA
;
A
#
# COMPACT_ATOMS: atom_id res chain seq x y z
N MET A 1 26.87 -40.18 4.21
CA MET A 1 27.93 -39.63 3.34
C MET A 1 27.35 -38.45 2.59
N SER A 2 28.08 -37.34 2.68
CA SER A 2 27.75 -35.96 2.33
C SER A 2 27.55 -35.70 0.83
N GLY A 3 26.78 -34.66 0.52
CA GLY A 3 26.71 -34.08 -0.82
C GLY A 3 25.88 -32.79 -0.88
N GLU A 4 26.17 -31.83 0.00
CA GLU A 4 25.57 -30.48 0.00
C GLU A 4 26.26 -29.64 -1.10
N GLN A 5 25.54 -29.30 -2.17
CA GLN A 5 26.01 -28.35 -3.19
C GLN A 5 25.38 -26.98 -2.94
N GLN A 6 26.15 -26.12 -2.29
CA GLN A 6 25.86 -24.70 -2.11
C GLN A 6 26.21 -23.92 -3.38
N SER A 7 25.23 -23.26 -3.99
CA SER A 7 25.48 -22.15 -4.91
C SER A 7 25.85 -20.91 -4.08
N LYS A 8 27.13 -20.54 -4.08
CA LYS A 8 27.62 -19.31 -3.44
C LYS A 8 27.69 -18.19 -4.47
N VAL A 9 26.95 -17.11 -4.24
CA VAL A 9 27.21 -15.81 -4.88
C VAL A 9 28.33 -15.13 -4.11
N CYS A 10 29.36 -14.62 -4.80
CA CYS A 10 30.53 -14.06 -4.14
C CYS A 10 30.23 -12.68 -3.49
N HIS A 11 30.78 -12.48 -2.29
CA HIS A 11 30.64 -11.27 -1.47
C HIS A 11 30.93 -9.93 -2.20
N PRO A 12 31.82 -9.85 -3.21
CA PRO A 12 32.02 -8.62 -3.98
C PRO A 12 30.89 -8.28 -4.97
N CYS A 13 30.07 -9.25 -5.38
CA CYS A 13 28.91 -9.01 -6.25
C CYS A 13 27.70 -8.45 -5.49
N LEU A 14 27.54 -8.82 -4.21
CA LEU A 14 26.46 -8.32 -3.34
C LEU A 14 26.69 -6.86 -2.91
N ALA A 15 27.95 -6.48 -2.64
CA ALA A 15 28.30 -5.16 -2.12
C ALA A 15 28.00 -4.01 -3.09
N ARG A 16 27.94 -4.26 -4.41
CA ARG A 16 27.70 -3.21 -5.42
C ARG A 16 26.22 -2.91 -5.71
N MET A 17 25.27 -3.59 -5.05
CA MET A 17 23.83 -3.34 -5.21
C MET A 17 23.22 -2.52 -4.07
N VAL A 18 23.91 -2.43 -2.93
CA VAL A 18 23.42 -1.74 -1.71
C VAL A 18 23.63 -0.21 -1.78
N ASP A 19 24.50 0.28 -2.66
CA ASP A 19 24.90 1.69 -2.74
C ASP A 19 23.92 2.65 -3.46
N LEU A 20 22.68 2.22 -3.77
CA LEU A 20 21.68 3.04 -4.48
C LEU A 20 20.50 3.52 -3.63
N ILE A 21 20.54 3.37 -2.30
CA ILE A 21 19.49 3.83 -1.39
C ILE A 21 20.10 4.83 -0.38
N PRO A 22 19.66 6.10 -0.36
CA PRO A 22 20.09 7.05 0.66
C PRO A 22 19.74 6.55 2.06
N ASP A 23 20.73 6.65 2.93
CA ASP A 23 20.93 5.86 4.12
C ASP A 23 20.48 6.60 5.38
N GLU A 24 19.21 6.47 5.79
CA GLU A 24 18.78 6.81 7.17
C GLU A 24 17.71 5.87 7.79
N ARG A 25 17.28 4.80 7.11
CA ARG A 25 16.35 3.79 7.69
C ARG A 25 16.76 2.37 7.33
N ARG A 26 17.95 1.96 7.80
CA ARG A 26 18.43 0.59 7.67
C ARG A 26 17.64 -0.36 8.57
N ASN A 27 16.62 -0.99 7.97
CA ASN A 27 16.33 -2.43 8.07
C ASN A 27 15.12 -2.73 7.18
N VAL A 28 15.35 -2.77 5.86
CA VAL A 28 14.41 -3.43 4.95
C VAL A 28 14.65 -4.94 5.14
N PRO A 29 13.64 -5.73 5.57
CA PRO A 29 13.78 -7.17 5.63
C PRO A 29 14.24 -7.70 4.27
N THR A 30 15.36 -8.41 4.25
CA THR A 30 15.89 -9.08 3.05
C THR A 30 15.06 -10.31 2.72
N GLU A 31 15.29 -10.93 1.56
CA GLU A 31 14.57 -12.14 1.12
C GLU A 31 14.65 -13.32 2.13
N ASN A 32 15.61 -13.28 3.06
CA ASN A 32 15.76 -14.25 4.13
C ASN A 32 15.02 -13.88 5.44
N ASP A 33 14.50 -12.67 5.56
CA ASP A 33 13.88 -12.15 6.79
C ASP A 33 12.34 -12.27 6.79
N LEU A 34 11.72 -12.50 5.63
CA LEU A 34 10.28 -12.68 5.47
C LEU A 34 9.99 -14.13 5.06
N MET A 35 9.64 -14.96 6.05
CA MET A 35 9.24 -16.34 5.79
C MET A 35 7.79 -16.36 5.31
N ILE A 36 7.61 -16.64 4.02
CA ILE A 36 6.29 -16.85 3.41
C ILE A 36 6.19 -18.30 2.97
N PHE A 37 5.32 -19.04 3.65
CA PHE A 37 5.05 -20.43 3.32
C PHE A 37 4.17 -20.48 2.06
N GLY A 38 4.71 -20.93 0.92
CA GLY A 38 3.86 -21.20 -0.25
C GLY A 38 4.43 -21.49 -1.66
N LEU A 39 5.70 -21.23 -2.03
CA LEU A 39 6.13 -21.40 -3.45
C LEU A 39 7.62 -21.74 -3.72
N PRO A 40 7.93 -22.47 -4.83
CA PRO A 40 9.28 -22.96 -5.20
C PRO A 40 10.17 -21.92 -5.95
N PRO A 41 11.50 -22.15 -6.13
CA PRO A 41 12.48 -21.09 -6.50
C PRO A 41 13.01 -21.09 -7.96
N GLY A 42 13.36 -19.91 -8.50
CA GLY A 42 14.27 -19.77 -9.67
C GLY A 42 14.37 -18.39 -10.37
N ALA A 43 15.61 -17.83 -10.39
CA ALA A 43 16.28 -16.99 -11.41
C ALA A 43 16.40 -15.44 -11.26
N ASP A 44 17.67 -15.00 -11.12
CA ASP A 44 18.26 -13.65 -11.07
C ASP A 44 18.69 -13.10 -12.45
N HIS A 45 18.86 -11.76 -12.60
CA HIS A 45 20.17 -11.09 -12.88
C HIS A 45 20.11 -9.58 -13.29
N PHE A 46 20.93 -8.78 -12.58
CA PHE A 46 21.87 -7.70 -13.03
C PHE A 46 21.54 -6.19 -13.13
N THR A 47 22.56 -5.45 -12.67
CA THR A 47 22.78 -4.04 -12.25
C THR A 47 23.20 -2.97 -13.29
N ARG A 48 23.17 -1.67 -12.87
CA ARG A 48 24.22 -0.58 -12.86
C ARG A 48 23.59 0.79 -13.25
N PHE A 49 23.92 2.01 -12.76
CA PHE A 49 25.03 2.62 -12.00
C PHE A 49 24.68 4.11 -11.59
N ILE A 50 25.19 4.61 -10.43
CA ILE A 50 25.84 5.94 -10.11
C ILE A 50 25.05 7.29 -10.33
N ALA A 51 25.07 8.37 -9.52
CA ALA A 51 25.89 8.87 -8.37
C ALA A 51 25.11 9.91 -7.52
N SER A 52 25.60 10.07 -6.28
CA SER A 52 25.26 11.00 -5.20
C SER A 52 25.83 12.44 -5.33
N THR A 53 25.28 13.42 -4.59
CA THR A 53 25.97 14.15 -3.48
C THR A 53 25.04 15.18 -2.77
N PRO A 54 25.33 15.60 -1.51
CA PRO A 54 24.28 15.96 -0.54
C PRO A 54 24.33 17.39 0.07
N ALA A 55 23.18 17.73 0.68
CA ALA A 55 22.91 18.43 1.95
C ALA A 55 23.64 19.74 2.35
N ARG A 56 22.85 20.70 2.87
CA ARG A 56 23.19 21.40 4.13
C ARG A 56 21.99 22.01 4.85
N ALA A 57 21.82 21.60 6.12
CA ALA A 57 20.90 22.20 7.10
C ALA A 57 21.56 23.38 7.85
N ALA A 58 20.75 24.30 8.37
CA ALA A 58 21.16 25.26 9.41
C ALA A 58 20.01 25.57 10.38
N LYS A 59 20.25 25.30 11.67
CA LYS A 59 19.44 25.70 12.84
C LYS A 59 19.81 27.12 13.31
N LYS A 60 18.86 27.86 13.90
CA LYS A 60 19.14 28.77 15.04
C LYS A 60 17.90 29.07 15.92
N LYS A 61 18.12 28.92 17.23
CA LYS A 61 17.38 29.38 18.43
C LYS A 61 17.44 30.95 18.53
N SER A 62 16.68 31.76 19.28
CA SER A 62 15.72 31.65 20.41
C SER A 62 15.20 33.05 20.82
N LYS A 63 14.10 33.09 21.60
CA LYS A 63 13.77 33.98 22.78
C LYS A 63 12.96 35.29 22.62
N SER A 64 11.67 35.20 23.01
CA SER A 64 10.91 35.94 24.06
C SER A 64 10.86 37.47 24.14
N LYS A 65 9.63 38.04 24.16
CA LYS A 65 9.11 38.94 25.23
C LYS A 65 7.58 39.16 25.10
N ALA A 66 6.92 39.32 26.25
CA ALA A 66 5.47 39.47 26.41
C ALA A 66 4.98 40.92 26.34
N SER A 67 3.73 41.13 25.91
CA SER A 67 2.88 42.27 26.31
C SER A 67 1.40 41.97 26.06
N SER A 68 0.57 42.33 27.02
CA SER A 68 -0.88 42.16 27.15
C SER A 68 -1.73 43.02 26.20
N SER A 69 -2.83 42.46 25.66
CA SER A 69 -4.08 43.20 25.46
C SER A 69 -5.25 42.24 25.15
N THR A 70 -6.31 42.36 25.94
CA THR A 70 -7.60 41.68 25.78
C THR A 70 -8.39 42.27 24.61
N SER A 71 -8.84 41.43 23.68
CA SER A 71 -9.79 41.73 22.60
C SER A 71 -10.52 40.43 22.18
N PRO A 72 -11.74 40.51 21.61
CA PRO A 72 -12.68 39.39 21.55
C PRO A 72 -12.20 38.31 20.59
N ALA A 73 -12.59 37.06 20.86
CA ALA A 73 -12.24 35.88 20.08
C ALA A 73 -12.56 36.11 18.59
N ALA A 74 -11.51 36.36 17.80
CA ALA A 74 -11.56 36.33 16.36
C ALA A 74 -11.62 34.85 15.96
N ASP A 75 -12.66 34.53 15.20
CA ASP A 75 -12.83 33.26 14.52
C ASP A 75 -11.83 33.24 13.34
N ASP A 76 -10.55 33.08 13.67
CA ASP A 76 -9.44 33.02 12.71
C ASP A 76 -9.42 31.60 12.09
N ASN A 77 -10.39 31.31 11.24
CA ASN A 77 -10.35 30.12 10.40
C ASN A 77 -9.90 30.50 8.98
N PRO A 78 -8.67 30.17 8.55
CA PRO A 78 -8.19 30.46 7.20
C PRO A 78 -8.81 29.54 6.13
N ALA A 79 -9.54 28.50 6.53
CA ALA A 79 -10.35 27.70 5.62
C ALA A 79 -11.70 28.41 5.39
N GLY A 80 -12.06 28.63 4.12
CA GLY A 80 -13.37 29.18 3.75
C GLY A 80 -14.54 28.44 4.42
N PRO A 81 -15.76 29.01 4.43
CA PRO A 81 -16.86 28.47 5.23
C PRO A 81 -17.09 27.01 4.89
N SER A 82 -16.96 26.14 5.90
CA SER A 82 -17.26 24.71 5.79
C SER A 82 -18.61 24.54 5.08
N ARG A 83 -18.64 23.71 4.04
CA ARG A 83 -19.88 23.38 3.32
C ARG A 83 -20.94 22.77 4.24
N TYR A 84 -20.51 22.18 5.36
CA TYR A 84 -21.37 21.53 6.33
C TYR A 84 -21.52 22.36 7.60
N PRO A 85 -22.73 22.40 8.20
CA PRO A 85 -22.94 23.08 9.47
C PRO A 85 -22.04 22.46 10.56
N PRO A 86 -21.64 23.26 11.57
CA PRO A 86 -20.84 22.75 12.68
C PRO A 86 -21.60 21.68 13.45
N LEU A 87 -20.87 20.74 14.07
CA LEU A 87 -21.45 19.69 14.89
C LEU A 87 -22.19 20.31 16.10
N PRO A 88 -23.28 19.69 16.59
CA PRO A 88 -23.97 20.16 17.78
C PRO A 88 -23.04 20.18 19.00
N GLN A 89 -23.30 21.08 19.94
CA GLN A 89 -22.46 21.23 21.11
C GLN A 89 -22.45 19.96 21.97
N GLY A 90 -21.27 19.54 22.41
CA GLY A 90 -21.06 18.30 23.17
C GLY A 90 -20.81 17.05 22.32
N TRP A 91 -20.73 17.18 20.99
CA TRP A 91 -20.42 16.08 20.08
C TRP A 91 -18.99 16.18 19.53
N GLN A 92 -18.34 15.03 19.35
CA GLN A 92 -17.01 14.89 18.75
C GLN A 92 -17.06 13.86 17.63
N ALA A 93 -16.50 14.19 16.45
CA ALA A 93 -16.37 13.24 15.36
C ALA A 93 -15.17 12.31 15.59
N VAL A 94 -15.39 11.01 15.35
CA VAL A 94 -14.35 9.98 15.30
C VAL A 94 -14.42 9.34 13.93
N ILE A 95 -13.35 9.45 13.14
CA ILE A 95 -13.32 9.04 11.74
C ILE A 95 -12.25 7.96 11.58
N GLY A 96 -12.64 6.81 11.05
CA GLY A 96 -11.74 5.77 10.57
C GLY A 96 -11.78 5.71 9.05
N VAL A 97 -10.62 5.52 8.41
CA VAL A 97 -10.50 5.43 6.95
C VAL A 97 -9.91 4.08 6.58
N GLU A 98 -10.58 3.36 5.69
CA GLU A 98 -10.05 2.18 5.02
C GLU A 98 -9.64 2.58 3.61
N CYS A 99 -8.37 2.37 3.26
CA CYS A 99 -7.83 2.75 1.95
C CYS A 99 -7.32 1.51 1.22
N HIS A 100 -7.84 1.27 0.02
CA HIS A 100 -7.40 0.21 -0.88
C HIS A 100 -6.51 0.81 -1.95
N ILE A 101 -5.27 0.35 -2.02
CA ILE A 101 -4.26 0.90 -2.94
C ILE A 101 -3.82 -0.19 -3.89
N GLN A 102 -4.05 0.01 -5.19
CA GLN A 102 -3.58 -0.93 -6.19
C GLN A 102 -2.05 -0.90 -6.29
N ILE A 103 -1.43 -2.06 -6.13
CA ILE A 103 0.02 -2.21 -6.28
C ILE A 103 0.37 -2.10 -7.77
N LYS A 104 1.28 -1.18 -8.08
CA LYS A 104 1.79 -0.96 -9.45
C LYS A 104 2.78 -2.05 -9.85
N ASP A 105 2.26 -3.26 -10.08
CA ASP A 105 3.01 -4.41 -10.59
C ASP A 105 2.59 -4.74 -12.05
N LYS A 106 3.25 -5.71 -12.68
CA LYS A 106 2.87 -6.20 -14.01
C LYS A 106 1.82 -7.31 -13.93
N HIS A 107 1.87 -8.13 -12.87
CA HIS A 107 1.01 -9.31 -12.73
C HIS A 107 0.11 -9.22 -11.50
N LYS A 108 -1.00 -9.96 -11.53
CA LYS A 108 -1.93 -10.11 -10.40
C LYS A 108 -1.24 -10.68 -9.15
N LEU A 109 -1.88 -10.53 -8.00
CA LEU A 109 -1.30 -10.91 -6.71
C LEU A 109 -1.09 -12.43 -6.56
N PHE A 110 -2.00 -13.24 -7.12
CA PHE A 110 -2.00 -14.70 -6.95
C PHE A 110 -1.97 -15.50 -8.26
N SER A 111 -1.75 -14.84 -9.39
CA SER A 111 -1.64 -15.48 -10.70
C SER A 111 -0.68 -14.73 -11.62
N ASN A 112 -0.22 -15.40 -12.68
CA ASN A 112 0.69 -14.82 -13.66
C ASN A 112 -0.03 -14.04 -14.76
N ALA A 113 -1.33 -13.76 -14.63
CA ALA A 113 -2.02 -12.87 -15.55
C ALA A 113 -1.52 -11.43 -15.36
N GLU A 114 -1.37 -10.71 -16.48
CA GLU A 114 -1.05 -9.29 -16.47
C GLU A 114 -2.23 -8.46 -15.92
N LEU A 115 -1.93 -7.25 -15.43
CA LEU A 115 -2.97 -6.26 -15.10
C LEU A 115 -3.46 -5.58 -16.38
N PRO A 116 -4.78 -5.35 -16.53
CA PRO A 116 -5.33 -4.74 -17.74
C PRO A 116 -5.01 -3.25 -17.82
N THR A 117 -5.04 -2.73 -19.04
CA THR A 117 -5.07 -1.31 -19.35
C THR A 117 -6.47 -0.90 -19.79
N PRO A 118 -6.78 0.41 -19.91
CA PRO A 118 -8.09 0.86 -20.38
C PRO A 118 -8.50 0.31 -21.76
N SER A 119 -7.53 -0.10 -22.58
CA SER A 119 -7.77 -0.69 -23.91
C SER A 119 -7.84 -2.22 -23.92
N THR A 120 -7.60 -2.89 -22.80
CA THR A 120 -7.64 -4.36 -22.72
C THR A 120 -9.06 -4.88 -22.96
N PRO A 121 -9.27 -5.81 -23.92
CA PRO A 121 -10.58 -6.41 -24.12
C PRO A 121 -11.00 -7.26 -22.91
N PRO A 122 -12.30 -7.35 -22.59
CA PRO A 122 -12.78 -8.04 -21.41
C PRO A 122 -12.37 -9.51 -21.34
N ASN A 123 -12.01 -9.97 -20.15
CA ASN A 123 -11.69 -11.36 -19.84
C ASN A 123 -10.57 -11.97 -20.71
N THR A 124 -9.63 -11.15 -21.18
CA THR A 124 -8.46 -11.62 -21.95
C THR A 124 -7.24 -11.87 -21.10
N LEU A 125 -7.15 -11.23 -19.93
CA LEU A 125 -6.05 -11.42 -18.96
C LEU A 125 -6.53 -12.22 -17.74
N VAL A 126 -6.95 -13.46 -17.99
CA VAL A 126 -7.54 -14.34 -16.99
C VAL A 126 -6.84 -15.70 -17.03
N THR A 127 -6.37 -16.17 -15.88
CA THR A 127 -5.86 -17.54 -15.71
C THR A 127 -6.96 -18.49 -15.20
N PRO A 128 -6.78 -19.81 -15.29
CA PRO A 128 -7.69 -20.76 -14.65
C PRO A 128 -7.92 -20.49 -13.16
N PHE A 129 -6.89 -20.01 -12.44
CA PHE A 129 -7.02 -19.62 -11.03
C PHE A 129 -7.96 -18.41 -10.86
N ASP A 130 -7.80 -17.38 -11.68
CA ASP A 130 -8.64 -16.17 -11.61
C ASP A 130 -10.11 -16.48 -11.88
N ALA A 131 -10.38 -17.44 -12.78
CA ALA A 131 -11.71 -17.95 -13.09
C ALA A 131 -12.20 -19.05 -12.11
N ALA A 132 -11.47 -19.30 -11.03
CA ALA A 132 -11.78 -20.31 -10.00
C ALA A 132 -12.01 -21.72 -10.56
N HIS A 133 -11.25 -22.14 -11.58
CA HIS A 133 -11.32 -23.51 -12.08
C HIS A 133 -10.93 -24.51 -10.99
N PRO A 134 -11.68 -25.63 -10.85
CA PRO A 134 -11.35 -26.67 -9.88
C PRO A 134 -9.91 -27.20 -10.05
N GLY A 135 -9.19 -27.36 -8.94
CA GLY A 135 -7.82 -27.89 -8.92
C GLY A 135 -6.71 -26.86 -9.13
N THR A 136 -7.04 -25.57 -9.25
CA THR A 136 -6.05 -24.49 -9.33
C THR A 136 -5.62 -24.02 -7.94
N PHE A 137 -4.41 -23.46 -7.83
CA PHE A 137 -3.82 -22.98 -6.58
C PHE A 137 -3.25 -21.56 -6.72
N PRO A 138 -3.33 -20.71 -5.67
CA PRO A 138 -2.78 -19.36 -5.71
C PRO A 138 -1.26 -19.38 -5.73
N THR A 139 -0.66 -18.49 -6.53
CA THR A 139 0.79 -18.28 -6.61
C THR A 139 1.11 -16.82 -6.28
N LEU A 140 1.60 -16.54 -5.06
CA LEU A 140 1.95 -15.20 -4.62
C LEU A 140 3.00 -14.51 -5.52
N ASN A 141 2.68 -13.31 -5.97
CA ASN A 141 3.60 -12.42 -6.68
C ASN A 141 4.61 -11.79 -5.70
N ARG A 142 5.88 -12.21 -5.80
CA ARG A 142 6.99 -11.72 -4.96
C ARG A 142 7.28 -10.23 -5.16
N SER A 143 7.07 -9.71 -6.37
CA SER A 143 7.30 -8.28 -6.65
C SER A 143 6.26 -7.41 -5.94
N ALA A 144 4.99 -7.84 -5.95
CA ALA A 144 3.92 -7.16 -5.23
C ALA A 144 4.17 -7.14 -3.72
N LEU A 145 4.59 -8.27 -3.13
CA LEU A 145 5.00 -8.34 -1.73
C LEU A 145 6.12 -7.34 -1.40
N ARG A 146 7.17 -7.28 -2.23
CA ARG A 146 8.30 -6.36 -2.01
C ARG A 146 7.85 -4.90 -2.03
N LEU A 147 6.92 -4.54 -2.92
CA LEU A 147 6.34 -3.20 -2.96
C LEU A 147 5.53 -2.91 -1.69
N ALA A 148 4.70 -3.86 -1.24
CA ALA A 148 3.93 -3.70 -0.01
C ALA A 148 4.83 -3.55 1.25
N ALA A 149 5.91 -4.32 1.35
CA ALA A 149 6.87 -4.20 2.44
C ALA A 149 7.59 -2.83 2.42
N ARG A 150 7.93 -2.32 1.22
CA ARG A 150 8.49 -0.97 1.07
C ARG A 150 7.49 0.11 1.50
N THR A 151 6.22 -0.04 1.14
CA THR A 151 5.15 0.86 1.56
C THR A 151 4.99 0.85 3.08
N ALA A 152 5.01 -0.32 3.72
CA ALA A 152 4.95 -0.43 5.17
C ALA A 152 6.08 0.34 5.87
N LEU A 153 7.31 0.20 5.39
CA LEU A 153 8.46 0.94 5.94
C LEU A 153 8.36 2.46 5.69
N ALA A 154 7.84 2.87 4.53
CA ALA A 154 7.60 4.27 4.21
C ALA A 154 6.54 4.90 5.13
N LEU A 155 5.52 4.12 5.50
CA LEU A 155 4.45 4.50 6.42
C LEU A 155 4.81 4.28 7.90
N ASN A 156 6.08 4.01 8.20
CA ASN A 156 6.59 3.76 9.56
C ASN A 156 5.92 2.58 10.27
N CYS A 157 5.32 1.63 9.54
CA CYS A 157 4.72 0.45 10.14
C CYS A 157 5.79 -0.52 10.65
N LYS A 158 5.44 -1.32 11.66
CA LYS A 158 6.18 -2.50 12.08
C LYS A 158 5.85 -3.66 11.14
N VAL A 159 6.82 -4.05 10.32
CA VAL A 159 6.70 -5.23 9.43
C VAL A 159 6.87 -6.51 10.24
N HIS A 160 5.94 -7.45 10.07
CA HIS A 160 6.02 -8.75 10.75
C HIS A 160 6.96 -9.70 10.00
N PRO A 161 7.80 -10.49 10.70
CA PRO A 161 8.67 -11.49 10.06
C PRO A 161 7.87 -12.68 9.50
N GLU A 162 6.67 -12.89 10.01
CA GLU A 162 5.72 -13.91 9.56
C GLU A 162 4.37 -13.26 9.27
N SER A 163 3.82 -13.55 8.11
CA SER A 163 2.49 -13.09 7.68
C SER A 163 1.78 -14.22 6.95
N ARG A 164 0.44 -14.29 7.08
CA ARG A 164 -0.38 -15.39 6.54
C ARG A 164 -1.58 -14.85 5.79
N PHE A 165 -1.99 -15.60 4.78
CA PHE A 165 -3.20 -15.31 4.02
C PHE A 165 -4.39 -16.13 4.54
N ASP A 166 -5.53 -15.46 4.62
CA ASP A 166 -6.80 -15.96 5.11
C ASP A 166 -7.85 -15.88 3.99
N ARG A 167 -8.92 -16.68 4.12
CA ARG A 167 -10.06 -16.66 3.19
C ARG A 167 -11.25 -15.92 3.81
N LYS A 168 -11.59 -14.77 3.26
CA LYS A 168 -12.80 -14.00 3.60
C LYS A 168 -13.93 -14.44 2.70
N HIS A 169 -14.85 -15.25 3.22
CA HIS A 169 -15.93 -15.88 2.45
C HIS A 169 -17.14 -14.93 2.32
N TYR A 170 -17.57 -14.68 1.09
CA TYR A 170 -18.84 -14.03 0.76
C TYR A 170 -19.22 -14.37 -0.68
N LEU A 171 -20.52 -14.40 -0.95
CA LEU A 171 -21.03 -14.73 -2.29
C LEU A 171 -21.35 -13.43 -3.02
N TYR A 172 -20.64 -13.19 -4.10
CA TYR A 172 -20.93 -12.10 -5.02
C TYR A 172 -20.48 -12.48 -6.43
N SER A 173 -21.11 -11.90 -7.45
CA SER A 173 -20.91 -12.29 -8.84
C SER A 173 -19.49 -12.05 -9.35
N ASP A 174 -18.80 -11.05 -8.81
CA ASP A 174 -17.42 -10.69 -9.17
C ASP A 174 -16.34 -11.51 -8.42
N LEU A 175 -16.75 -12.43 -7.55
CA LEU A 175 -15.85 -13.25 -6.74
C LEU A 175 -16.10 -14.74 -7.02
N PRO A 176 -15.55 -15.27 -8.12
CA PRO A 176 -15.90 -16.62 -8.61
C PRO A 176 -15.51 -17.74 -7.63
N ALA A 177 -14.48 -17.52 -6.79
CA ALA A 177 -14.05 -18.49 -5.79
C ALA A 177 -14.97 -18.57 -4.54
N GLY A 178 -15.89 -17.60 -4.36
CA GLY A 178 -16.71 -17.48 -3.15
C GLY A 178 -15.94 -17.07 -1.89
N TYR A 179 -14.67 -16.69 -2.04
CA TYR A 179 -13.85 -16.09 -1.00
C TYR A 179 -12.77 -15.18 -1.61
N GLN A 180 -12.41 -14.14 -0.87
CA GLN A 180 -11.29 -13.25 -1.15
C GLN A 180 -10.08 -13.70 -0.32
N ILE A 181 -8.89 -13.77 -0.95
CA ILE A 181 -7.64 -14.02 -0.24
C ILE A 181 -7.14 -12.69 0.33
N THR A 182 -7.02 -12.59 1.66
CA THR A 182 -6.66 -11.38 2.41
C THR A 182 -5.77 -11.74 3.61
N GLN A 183 -5.47 -10.82 4.53
CA GLN A 183 -4.70 -11.11 5.76
C GLN A 183 -5.40 -10.50 6.98
N LYS A 184 -6.15 -11.31 7.73
CA LYS A 184 -6.89 -10.85 8.91
C LYS A 184 -6.12 -11.08 10.20
N TYR A 185 -5.55 -12.28 10.37
CA TYR A 185 -4.98 -12.69 11.66
C TYR A 185 -3.48 -12.41 11.77
N ALA A 186 -2.77 -12.44 10.65
CA ALA A 186 -1.33 -12.18 10.58
C ALA A 186 -1.01 -11.24 9.40
N PRO A 187 -1.35 -9.94 9.50
CA PRO A 187 -1.14 -8.96 8.44
C PRO A 187 0.36 -8.77 8.13
N LEU A 188 0.67 -8.12 7.02
CA LEU A 188 2.05 -7.82 6.65
C LEU A 188 2.71 -6.85 7.64
N ALA A 189 1.99 -5.82 8.07
CA ALA A 189 2.49 -4.82 9.00
C ALA A 189 1.36 -4.16 9.81
N ASN A 190 1.70 -3.56 10.93
CA ASN A 190 0.79 -2.80 11.79
C ASN A 190 1.51 -1.61 12.44
N ASP A 191 0.80 -0.85 13.27
CA ASP A 191 1.37 0.20 14.13
C ASP A 191 2.17 1.26 13.34
N GLY A 192 1.61 1.74 12.23
CA GLY A 192 2.19 2.79 11.40
C GLY A 192 1.68 4.19 11.71
N GLN A 193 2.19 5.19 10.99
CA GLN A 193 1.74 6.58 11.13
C GLN A 193 1.97 7.41 9.87
N VAL A 194 1.03 8.33 9.62
CA VAL A 194 1.11 9.38 8.59
C VAL A 194 0.97 10.73 9.28
N LYS A 195 1.89 11.64 8.98
CA LYS A 195 1.83 13.04 9.41
C LYS A 195 1.05 13.85 8.39
N LEU A 196 0.01 14.54 8.85
CA LEU A 196 -0.70 15.54 8.07
C LEU A 196 -0.25 16.92 8.49
N SER A 197 0.21 17.70 7.52
CA SER A 197 0.55 19.12 7.69
C SER A 197 -0.66 20.02 7.44
N PHE A 198 -0.56 21.30 7.80
CA PHE A 198 -1.60 22.30 7.57
C PHE A 198 -2.13 22.33 6.12
N ASP A 199 -1.22 22.35 5.14
CA ASP A 199 -1.57 22.43 3.72
C ASP A 199 -2.29 21.17 3.21
N GLU A 200 -2.00 20.01 3.82
CA GLU A 200 -2.55 18.72 3.42
C GLU A 200 -3.83 18.36 4.18
N GLY A 201 -3.95 18.79 5.44
CA GLY A 201 -5.04 18.46 6.34
C GLY A 201 -6.11 19.54 6.49
N HIS A 202 -5.93 20.71 5.86
CA HIS A 202 -6.76 21.90 6.11
C HIS A 202 -6.89 22.20 7.61
N LEU A 203 -5.77 22.10 8.33
CA LEU A 203 -5.73 22.33 9.78
C LEU A 203 -5.93 23.82 10.08
N SER A 204 -6.10 24.17 11.36
CA SER A 204 -6.42 25.55 11.74
C SER A 204 -5.21 26.48 11.64
N SER A 205 -4.00 26.00 11.91
CA SER A 205 -2.78 26.80 11.87
C SER A 205 -1.64 26.16 11.07
N PRO A 206 -0.78 26.94 10.36
CA PRO A 206 0.38 26.44 9.61
C PRO A 206 1.38 25.59 10.41
N GLU A 207 1.47 25.81 11.72
CA GLU A 207 2.30 25.01 12.63
C GLU A 207 1.64 23.73 13.14
N ASP A 208 0.36 23.50 12.84
CA ASP A 208 -0.34 22.30 13.28
C ASP A 208 0.10 21.09 12.45
N GLU A 209 0.40 20.00 13.16
CA GLU A 209 0.62 18.67 12.59
C GLU A 209 -0.31 17.68 13.30
N VAL A 210 -0.92 16.77 12.54
CA VAL A 210 -1.71 15.67 13.09
C VAL A 210 -1.07 14.35 12.68
N ASP A 211 -0.71 13.54 13.68
CA ASP A 211 -0.29 12.16 13.48
C ASP A 211 -1.55 11.26 13.36
N VAL A 212 -1.77 10.71 12.17
CA VAL A 212 -2.82 9.71 11.92
C VAL A 212 -2.20 8.33 12.01
N ALA A 213 -2.64 7.55 12.99
CA ALA A 213 -2.19 6.18 13.18
C ALA A 213 -2.72 5.26 12.06
N ILE A 214 -1.86 4.35 11.61
CA ILE A 214 -2.25 3.24 10.72
C ILE A 214 -2.31 1.98 11.56
N GLU A 215 -3.52 1.45 11.73
CA GLU A 215 -3.74 0.22 12.49
C GLU A 215 -3.10 -0.99 11.79
N GLN A 216 -3.34 -1.14 10.48
CA GLN A 216 -2.96 -2.34 9.76
C GLN A 216 -2.67 -2.05 8.28
N LEU A 217 -1.65 -2.73 7.75
CA LEU A 217 -1.35 -2.82 6.33
C LEU A 217 -1.34 -4.30 5.94
N GLN A 218 -2.18 -4.65 4.97
CA GLN A 218 -2.37 -6.02 4.51
C GLN A 218 -2.31 -6.11 2.99
N LEU A 219 -1.98 -7.30 2.49
CA LEU A 219 -2.14 -7.68 1.09
C LEU A 219 -3.48 -8.37 0.88
N GLU A 220 -4.19 -7.99 -0.17
CA GLU A 220 -5.42 -8.68 -0.56
C GLU A 220 -5.60 -8.74 -2.07
N GLN A 221 -6.33 -9.78 -2.50
CA GLN A 221 -6.76 -9.95 -3.89
C GLN A 221 -7.94 -9.03 -4.17
N ASP A 222 -7.85 -8.20 -5.22
CA ASP A 222 -9.00 -7.42 -5.69
C ASP A 222 -10.03 -8.32 -6.39
N THR A 223 -11.29 -7.86 -6.44
CA THR A 223 -12.39 -8.57 -7.11
C THR A 223 -12.48 -8.19 -8.58
N ALA A 224 -13.31 -8.93 -9.33
CA ALA A 224 -13.64 -8.56 -10.70
C ALA A 224 -14.50 -7.27 -10.73
N LYS A 225 -14.61 -6.64 -11.90
CA LYS A 225 -15.53 -5.52 -12.11
C LYS A 225 -16.86 -6.01 -12.68
N SER A 226 -17.96 -5.53 -12.11
CA SER A 226 -19.31 -5.74 -12.64
C SER A 226 -19.77 -4.48 -13.39
N SER A 227 -20.38 -4.65 -14.58
CA SER A 227 -21.00 -3.56 -15.34
C SER A 227 -22.45 -3.92 -15.67
N TYR A 228 -23.35 -2.97 -15.43
CA TYR A 228 -24.79 -3.13 -15.61
C TYR A 228 -25.23 -2.41 -16.87
N PHE A 229 -26.04 -3.08 -17.66
CA PHE A 229 -26.69 -2.55 -18.86
C PHE A 229 -28.18 -2.85 -18.79
N ASP A 230 -29.01 -2.12 -19.54
CA ASP A 230 -30.47 -2.32 -19.58
C ASP A 230 -30.88 -3.77 -19.95
N THR A 231 -29.99 -4.52 -20.60
CA THR A 231 -30.22 -5.90 -21.05
C THR A 231 -29.56 -6.97 -20.17
N GLY A 232 -28.81 -6.60 -19.12
CA GLY A 232 -28.18 -7.55 -18.19
C GLY A 232 -26.89 -7.06 -17.53
N THR A 233 -26.20 -7.96 -16.81
CA THR A 233 -24.94 -7.68 -16.12
C THR A 233 -23.78 -8.42 -16.79
N THR A 234 -22.67 -7.73 -17.03
CA THR A 234 -21.42 -8.34 -17.51
C THR A 234 -20.35 -8.27 -16.43
N LEU A 235 -19.51 -9.31 -16.35
CA LEU A 235 -18.42 -9.41 -15.39
C LEU A 235 -17.07 -9.41 -16.12
N ARG A 236 -16.11 -8.66 -15.59
CA ARG A 236 -14.72 -8.57 -16.08
C ARG A 236 -13.74 -9.02 -15.01
N PHE A 237 -13.27 -10.27 -15.10
CA PHE A 237 -12.35 -10.91 -14.14
C PHE A 237 -10.90 -10.42 -14.22
N ASP A 238 -10.59 -9.65 -15.25
CA ASP A 238 -9.29 -9.01 -15.42
C ASP A 238 -9.24 -7.60 -14.82
N GLN A 239 -10.38 -6.91 -14.72
CA GLN A 239 -10.41 -5.51 -14.27
C GLN A 239 -10.59 -5.38 -12.76
N THR A 240 -9.56 -4.83 -12.12
CA THR A 240 -9.54 -4.30 -10.75
C THR A 240 -10.14 -2.89 -10.70
N ASN A 241 -10.64 -2.43 -9.56
CA ASN A 241 -11.43 -1.18 -9.42
C ASN A 241 -10.69 0.14 -9.74
N ALA A 242 -9.45 0.10 -10.21
CA ALA A 242 -8.68 1.29 -10.52
C ALA A 242 -8.96 1.83 -11.94
N LEU A 243 -9.22 3.14 -11.97
CA LEU A 243 -9.26 4.02 -13.14
C LEU A 243 -10.45 3.79 -14.08
N ALA A 244 -11.65 4.11 -13.58
CA ALA A 244 -12.64 4.78 -14.42
C ALA A 244 -12.67 6.26 -13.98
N ASP A 245 -11.80 7.08 -14.59
CA ASP A 245 -12.05 8.52 -14.64
C ASP A 245 -13.22 8.76 -15.60
N ASP A 246 -14.44 8.38 -15.20
CA ASP A 246 -15.69 8.70 -15.90
C ASP A 246 -16.15 10.11 -15.52
N ASN A 247 -15.25 11.09 -15.63
CA ASN A 247 -15.57 12.52 -15.52
C ASN A 247 -15.78 13.16 -16.90
N SER A 248 -16.39 12.42 -17.82
CA SER A 248 -16.96 12.96 -19.06
C SER A 248 -18.48 12.86 -19.03
N ALA A 249 -19.10 13.82 -18.36
CA ALA A 249 -20.48 14.26 -18.57
C ALA A 249 -20.53 15.78 -18.44
#